data_AF-A0A2T1DQR8-F1
#
_entry.id   AF-A0A2T1DQR8-F1
#
_cell.length_a   1.000
_cell.length_b   1.000
_cell.length_c   1.000
_cell.angle_alpha   90.00
_cell.angle_beta   90.00
_cell.angle_gamma   90.00
#
_symmetry.space_group_name_H-M   'P 1'
#
loop_
_entity.id
_entity.type
_entity.pdbx_description
1 polymer ?
#
loop_
_entity_poly.entity_id
_entity_poly.type
_entity_poly.pdbx_seq_one_letter_code
_entity_poly.pdbx_strand_id
1 'polypeptide(L)'
;MTVAKEQITDSSSNSGLSNFRITVERLIELLDLEEEDEYGILRPTEYAFRTAMKLIVEAYDILGDDFPKASTGTDDLGSIRLAWENRKADRKVRLFCPSNAEEKTYVYHQNSEEYGSEDITSAVTLVYWLEWFNKL
;
A
#
# COMPACT_ATOMS: atom_id res chain seq x y z
N MET A 1 -14.39 51.57 3.74
CA MET A 1 -13.43 51.22 2.69
C MET A 1 -12.12 50.91 3.39
N THR A 2 -11.51 49.73 3.38
CA THR A 2 -11.61 48.57 2.49
C THR A 2 -10.95 47.37 3.18
N VAL A 3 -11.73 46.28 3.27
CA VAL A 3 -11.41 44.83 3.20
C VAL A 3 -10.22 44.28 4.00
N ALA A 4 -10.59 43.44 4.98
CA ALA A 4 -9.76 42.42 5.60
C ALA A 4 -9.20 41.45 4.55
N LYS A 5 -7.89 41.19 4.58
CA LYS A 5 -7.30 40.03 3.91
C LYS A 5 -7.46 38.82 4.82
N GLU A 6 -8.52 38.06 4.62
CA GLU A 6 -8.57 36.66 5.04
C GLU A 6 -7.51 35.90 4.23
N GLN A 7 -6.44 35.48 4.90
CA GLN A 7 -5.62 34.38 4.41
C GLN A 7 -6.41 33.10 4.67
N ILE A 8 -7.17 32.68 3.66
CA ILE A 8 -7.68 31.31 3.59
C ILE A 8 -6.46 30.45 3.27
N THR A 9 -5.83 29.88 4.30
CA THR A 9 -5.02 28.69 4.13
C THR A 9 -5.99 27.56 3.82
N ASP A 10 -6.16 27.23 2.54
CA ASP A 10 -6.68 25.93 2.13
C ASP A 10 -5.68 24.86 2.57
N SER A 11 -5.72 24.50 3.85
CA SER A 11 -5.14 23.28 4.39
C SER A 11 -6.05 22.09 4.06
N SER A 12 -6.51 22.02 2.80
CA SER A 12 -7.21 20.86 2.28
C SER A 12 -6.23 19.70 2.30
N SER A 13 -6.55 18.71 3.13
CA SER A 13 -5.70 17.59 3.53
C SER A 13 -5.23 16.77 2.33
N ASN A 14 -4.10 17.17 1.75
CA ASN A 14 -3.40 16.46 0.67
C ASN A 14 -2.68 15.17 1.20
N SER A 15 -3.26 14.55 2.22
CA SER A 15 -2.67 13.41 2.94
C SER A 15 -2.57 12.20 2.05
N GLY A 16 -3.59 11.90 1.23
CA GLY A 16 -3.57 10.77 0.31
C GLY A 16 -2.46 10.86 -0.72
N LEU A 17 -2.30 12.01 -1.40
CA LEU A 17 -1.19 12.22 -2.32
C LEU A 17 0.18 12.06 -1.65
N SER A 18 0.35 12.60 -0.43
CA SER A 18 1.60 12.45 0.32
C SER A 18 1.87 10.98 0.70
N ASN A 19 0.84 10.27 1.14
CA ASN A 19 0.91 8.86 1.52
C ASN A 19 1.21 7.96 0.31
N PHE A 20 0.60 8.27 -0.84
CA PHE A 20 0.85 7.60 -2.10
C PHE A 20 2.31 7.78 -2.55
N ARG A 21 2.81 9.03 -2.56
CA ARG A 21 4.21 9.32 -2.89
C ARG A 21 5.19 8.54 -2.00
N ILE A 22 4.97 8.57 -0.68
CA ILE A 22 5.80 7.82 0.26
C ILE A 22 5.75 6.31 -0.03
N THR A 23 4.57 5.78 -0.37
CA THR A 23 4.42 4.34 -0.67
C THR A 23 5.13 3.96 -1.97
N VAL A 24 5.07 4.81 -3.00
CA VAL A 24 5.78 4.63 -4.26
C VAL A 24 7.30 4.73 -4.06
N GLU A 25 7.78 5.74 -3.34
CA GLU A 25 9.21 5.92 -3.01
C GLU A 25 9.75 4.66 -2.32
N ARG A 26 9.03 4.15 -1.32
CA ARG A 26 9.39 2.91 -0.60
C ARG A 26 9.37 1.65 -1.45
N LEU A 27 8.57 1.60 -2.51
CA LEU A 27 8.63 0.49 -3.47
C LEU A 27 9.88 0.61 -4.33
N ILE A 28 10.21 1.82 -4.80
CA ILE A 28 11.40 2.10 -5.60
C ILE A 28 12.67 1.79 -4.81
N GLU A 29 12.72 2.15 -3.53
CA GLU A 29 13.85 1.85 -2.62
C GLU A 29 14.16 0.34 -2.53
N LEU A 30 13.17 -0.54 -2.72
CA LEU A 30 13.41 -2.00 -2.74
C LEU A 30 14.28 -2.44 -3.92
N LEU A 31 14.31 -1.67 -5.01
CA LEU A 31 15.14 -1.98 -6.18
C LEU A 31 16.63 -1.70 -5.93
N ASP A 32 16.95 -0.88 -4.94
CA ASP A 32 18.31 -0.53 -4.56
C ASP A 32 18.95 -1.56 -3.60
N LEU A 33 18.18 -2.54 -3.14
CA LEU A 33 18.69 -3.65 -2.33
C LEU A 33 19.70 -4.49 -3.12
N GLU A 34 20.61 -5.17 -2.41
CA GLU A 34 21.42 -6.25 -2.98
C GLU A 34 20.51 -7.35 -3.54
N GLU A 35 21.00 -8.16 -4.48
CA GLU A 35 20.15 -9.18 -5.11
C GLU A 35 19.76 -10.26 -4.10
N GLU A 36 20.72 -10.77 -3.35
CA GLU A 36 20.56 -11.83 -2.36
C GLU A 36 21.60 -11.70 -1.25
N ASP A 37 21.30 -12.25 -0.08
CA ASP A 37 22.24 -12.50 1.00
C ASP A 37 22.24 -13.98 1.41
N GLU A 38 22.85 -14.32 2.55
CA GLU A 38 22.90 -15.69 3.06
C GLU A 38 21.52 -16.27 3.45
N TYR A 39 20.49 -15.45 3.54
CA TYR A 39 19.13 -15.82 3.90
C TYR A 39 18.15 -15.84 2.70
N GLY A 40 18.58 -15.41 1.52
CA GLY A 40 17.79 -15.51 0.29
C GLY A 40 17.78 -14.22 -0.54
N ILE A 41 16.78 -14.10 -1.41
CA ILE A 41 16.61 -12.94 -2.29
C ILE A 41 16.19 -11.73 -1.45
N LEU A 42 16.86 -10.59 -1.64
CA LEU A 42 16.51 -9.34 -0.97
C LEU A 42 15.78 -8.38 -1.92
N ARG A 43 16.25 -8.25 -3.16
CA ARG A 43 15.63 -7.39 -4.17
C ARG A 43 14.37 -8.06 -4.72
N PRO A 44 13.25 -7.34 -4.90
CA PRO A 44 12.04 -7.95 -5.42
C PRO A 44 12.23 -8.41 -6.87
N THR A 45 11.52 -9.45 -7.26
CA THR A 45 11.46 -9.83 -8.67
C THR A 45 10.74 -8.75 -9.48
N GLU A 46 11.04 -8.68 -10.77
CA GLU A 46 10.35 -7.76 -11.68
C GLU A 46 8.83 -7.98 -11.68
N TYR A 47 8.40 -9.25 -11.59
CA TYR A 47 6.98 -9.60 -11.54
C TYR A 47 6.30 -9.05 -10.28
N ALA A 48 6.92 -9.23 -9.11
CA ALA A 48 6.39 -8.71 -7.84
C ALA A 48 6.31 -7.18 -7.86
N PHE A 49 7.38 -6.51 -8.33
CA PHE A 49 7.45 -5.05 -8.42
C PHE A 49 6.39 -4.48 -9.37
N ARG A 50 6.26 -5.03 -10.58
CA ARG A 50 5.24 -4.58 -11.55
C ARG A 50 3.83 -4.78 -11.02
N THR A 51 3.57 -5.91 -10.35
CA THR A 51 2.26 -6.23 -9.77
C THR A 51 1.91 -5.26 -8.63
N ALA A 52 2.83 -5.06 -7.69
CA ALA A 52 2.66 -4.11 -6.59
C ALA A 52 2.43 -2.70 -7.13
N MET A 53 3.24 -2.27 -8.10
CA MET A 53 3.15 -0.91 -8.59
C MET A 53 1.85 -0.63 -9.35
N LYS A 54 1.41 -1.58 -10.17
CA LYS A 54 0.11 -1.50 -10.84
C LYS A 54 -1.03 -1.33 -9.82
N LEU A 55 -1.09 -2.20 -8.82
CA LEU A 55 -2.19 -2.19 -7.84
C LEU A 55 -2.22 -0.93 -6.99
N ILE A 56 -1.05 -0.39 -6.63
CA ILE A 56 -0.96 0.83 -5.82
C ILE A 56 -1.34 2.08 -6.62
N VAL A 57 -0.96 2.18 -7.90
CA VAL A 57 -1.44 3.25 -8.78
C VAL A 57 -2.95 3.16 -8.97
N GLU A 58 -3.47 1.98 -9.34
CA GLU A 58 -4.91 1.80 -9.56
C GLU A 58 -5.74 2.05 -8.29
N ALA A 59 -5.25 1.64 -7.11
CA ALA A 59 -5.93 1.92 -5.85
C ALA A 59 -5.90 3.40 -5.49
N TYR A 60 -4.81 4.12 -5.76
CA TYR A 60 -4.73 5.56 -5.56
C TYR A 60 -5.67 6.32 -6.51
N ASP A 61 -5.75 5.91 -7.78
CA ASP A 61 -6.67 6.52 -8.76
C ASP A 61 -8.14 6.44 -8.30
N ILE A 62 -8.49 5.44 -7.50
CA ILE A 62 -9.84 5.26 -6.94
C ILE A 62 -10.00 5.98 -5.59
N LEU A 63 -9.04 5.85 -4.66
CA LEU A 63 -9.15 6.38 -3.30
C LEU A 63 -8.83 7.88 -3.19
N GLY A 64 -7.96 8.41 -4.05
CA GLY A 64 -7.49 9.78 -3.99
C GLY A 64 -6.93 10.18 -2.62
N ASP A 65 -7.52 11.20 -2.00
CA ASP A 65 -7.06 11.76 -0.72
C ASP A 65 -7.21 10.80 0.47
N ASP A 66 -8.02 9.76 0.34
CA ASP A 66 -8.20 8.73 1.37
C ASP A 66 -7.12 7.64 1.31
N PHE A 67 -6.18 7.69 0.35
CA PHE A 67 -5.15 6.66 0.21
C PHE A 67 -4.26 6.58 1.47
N PRO A 68 -4.19 5.42 2.16
CA PRO A 68 -3.38 5.28 3.36
C PRO A 68 -1.92 4.91 3.02
N LYS A 69 -0.98 5.41 3.83
CA LYS A 69 0.45 5.11 3.67
C LYS A 69 0.75 3.65 4.04
N ALA A 70 1.47 2.94 3.18
CA ALA A 70 1.95 1.59 3.46
C ALA A 70 3.41 1.55 3.91
N SER A 71 3.78 0.56 4.72
CA SER A 71 5.17 0.07 4.78
C SER A 71 5.37 -1.03 3.75
N THR A 72 6.59 -1.19 3.25
CA THR A 72 6.96 -2.17 2.23
C THR A 72 8.07 -3.09 2.73
N GLY A 73 8.23 -4.24 2.10
CA GLY A 73 9.34 -5.16 2.33
C GLY A 73 9.30 -6.34 1.36
N THR A 74 10.39 -7.07 1.29
CA THR A 74 10.55 -8.30 0.51
C THR A 74 10.61 -9.54 1.39
N ASP A 75 10.29 -10.71 0.82
CA ASP A 75 10.62 -12.00 1.42
C ASP A 75 11.86 -12.61 0.75
N ASP A 76 12.26 -13.79 1.23
CA ASP A 76 13.43 -14.57 0.79
C ASP A 76 13.33 -15.09 -0.66
N LEU A 77 12.20 -14.89 -1.33
CA LEU A 77 11.95 -15.25 -2.73
C LEU A 77 11.80 -14.02 -3.63
N GLY A 78 11.91 -12.80 -3.09
CA GLY A 78 11.73 -11.55 -3.83
C GLY A 78 10.26 -11.20 -4.10
N SER A 79 9.31 -11.77 -3.35
CA SER A 79 7.93 -11.26 -3.31
C SER A 79 7.88 -9.91 -2.60
N ILE A 80 6.83 -9.12 -2.84
CA ILE A 80 6.62 -7.85 -2.14
C ILE A 80 5.45 -7.97 -1.16
N ARG A 81 5.65 -7.46 0.06
CA ARG A 81 4.60 -7.25 1.05
C ARG A 81 4.40 -5.75 1.29
N LEU A 82 3.17 -5.28 1.15
CA LEU A 82 2.75 -3.97 1.65
C LEU A 82 1.86 -4.15 2.88
N ALA A 83 2.03 -3.32 3.89
CA ALA A 83 1.27 -3.41 5.14
C ALA A 83 0.76 -2.05 5.61
N TRP A 84 -0.48 -2.07 6.08
CA TRP A 84 -1.18 -0.96 6.71
C TRP A 84 -1.62 -1.38 8.12
N GLU A 85 -1.41 -0.52 9.11
CA GLU A 85 -1.81 -0.74 10.50
C GLU A 85 -2.56 0.50 11.04
N ASN A 86 -3.81 0.31 11.45
CA ASN A 86 -4.64 1.33 12.08
C ASN A 86 -4.85 0.90 13.53
N ARG A 87 -4.01 1.44 14.42
CA ARG A 87 -4.03 1.11 15.85
C ARG A 87 -5.27 1.63 16.57
N LYS A 88 -5.95 2.64 16.02
CA LYS A 88 -7.16 3.21 16.65
C LYS A 88 -8.37 2.30 16.43
N ALA A 89 -8.51 1.77 15.21
CA ALA A 89 -9.60 0.87 14.84
C ALA A 89 -9.26 -0.61 15.03
N ASP A 90 -8.04 -0.94 15.49
CA ASP A 90 -7.46 -2.28 15.52
C ASP A 90 -7.62 -3.02 14.17
N ARG A 91 -7.17 -2.39 13.09
CA ARG A 91 -7.26 -2.98 11.74
C ARG A 91 -5.90 -3.10 11.08
N LYS A 92 -5.69 -4.24 10.42
CA LYS A 92 -4.50 -4.52 9.62
C LYS A 92 -4.92 -4.98 8.24
N VAL A 93 -4.25 -4.45 7.23
CA VAL A 93 -4.34 -4.90 5.84
C VAL A 93 -2.94 -5.20 5.35
N ARG A 94 -2.76 -6.31 4.64
CA ARG A 94 -1.49 -6.68 4.01
C ARG A 94 -1.73 -7.13 2.60
N LEU A 95 -1.10 -6.48 1.63
CA LEU A 95 -1.07 -6.94 0.25
C LEU A 95 0.19 -7.80 0.06
N PHE A 96 0.02 -8.98 -0.51
CA PHE A 96 1.11 -9.86 -0.91
C PHE A 96 1.13 -10.00 -2.42
N CYS A 97 2.23 -9.56 -3.04
CA CYS A 97 2.51 -9.69 -4.47
C CYS A 97 3.62 -10.73 -4.63
N PRO A 98 3.31 -11.95 -5.10
CA PRO A 98 4.27 -13.04 -5.15
C PRO A 98 5.41 -12.78 -6.15
N SER A 99 6.50 -13.52 -6.00
CA SER A 99 7.69 -13.44 -6.85
C SER A 99 7.45 -13.88 -8.30
N ASN A 100 6.38 -14.64 -8.57
CA ASN A 100 6.07 -15.21 -9.88
C ASN A 100 4.55 -15.36 -10.11
N ALA A 101 4.16 -15.72 -11.34
CA ALA A 101 2.76 -15.78 -11.79
C ALA A 101 2.02 -17.07 -11.43
N GLU A 102 2.70 -18.08 -10.88
CA GLU A 102 2.07 -19.34 -10.47
C GLU A 102 1.31 -19.17 -9.14
N GLU A 103 1.73 -18.20 -8.33
CA GLU A 103 1.09 -17.82 -7.09
C GLU A 103 0.14 -16.64 -7.28
N LYS A 104 -0.90 -16.60 -6.46
CA LYS A 104 -1.90 -15.54 -6.51
C LYS A 104 -1.48 -14.35 -5.66
N THR A 105 -1.69 -13.15 -6.21
CA THR A 105 -1.70 -11.94 -5.39
C THR A 105 -2.94 -11.97 -4.50
N TYR A 106 -2.79 -11.65 -3.22
CA TYR A 106 -3.91 -11.63 -2.28
C TYR A 106 -3.75 -10.52 -1.26
N VAL A 107 -4.86 -10.16 -0.63
CA VAL A 107 -4.89 -9.24 0.50
C VAL A 107 -5.33 -10.00 1.75
N TYR A 108 -4.55 -9.88 2.81
CA TYR A 108 -4.91 -10.33 4.15
C TYR A 108 -5.47 -9.16 4.95
N HIS A 109 -6.54 -9.39 5.69
CA HIS A 109 -7.16 -8.41 6.58
C HIS A 109 -7.39 -9.02 7.97
N GLN A 110 -7.32 -8.18 9.01
CA GLN A 110 -7.48 -8.63 10.39
C GLN A 110 -7.91 -7.49 11.32
N ASN A 111 -8.79 -7.82 12.28
CA ASN A 111 -9.00 -7.10 13.53
C ASN A 111 -9.00 -8.09 14.71
N SER A 112 -9.43 -7.65 15.91
CA SER A 112 -9.53 -8.50 17.10
C SER A 112 -10.53 -9.66 16.99
N GLU A 113 -11.55 -9.54 16.13
CA GLU A 113 -12.67 -10.48 16.05
C GLU A 113 -12.56 -11.43 14.85
N GLU A 114 -12.03 -10.93 13.73
CA GLU A 114 -11.99 -11.63 12.45
C GLU A 114 -10.66 -11.42 11.72
N TYR A 115 -10.31 -12.42 10.92
CA TYR A 115 -9.21 -12.34 9.96
C TYR A 115 -9.55 -13.17 8.72
N GLY A 116 -8.95 -12.81 7.60
CA GLY A 116 -9.18 -13.49 6.34
C GLY A 116 -8.18 -13.08 5.27
N SER A 117 -8.27 -13.74 4.13
CA SER A 117 -7.51 -13.39 2.93
C SER A 117 -8.39 -13.53 1.70
N GLU A 118 -8.19 -12.65 0.73
CA GLU A 118 -8.92 -12.64 -0.53
C GLU A 118 -7.95 -12.46 -1.70
N ASP A 119 -8.12 -13.30 -2.73
CA ASP A 119 -7.33 -13.19 -3.97
C ASP A 119 -7.63 -11.85 -4.67
N ILE A 120 -6.59 -11.15 -5.08
CA ILE A 120 -6.70 -9.91 -5.86
C ILE A 120 -6.93 -10.28 -7.32
N THR A 121 -8.19 -10.16 -7.75
CA THR A 121 -8.56 -10.26 -9.18
C THR A 121 -8.56 -8.90 -9.88
N SER A 122 -8.65 -7.80 -9.12
CA SER A 122 -8.53 -6.42 -9.58
C SER A 122 -8.18 -5.48 -8.42
N ALA A 123 -7.73 -4.26 -8.71
CA ALA A 123 -7.47 -3.24 -7.67
C ALA A 123 -8.69 -2.91 -6.80
N VAL A 124 -9.92 -3.17 -7.27
CA VAL A 124 -11.16 -2.93 -6.50
C VAL A 124 -11.18 -3.73 -5.19
N THR A 125 -10.66 -4.96 -5.19
CA THR A 125 -10.56 -5.76 -3.97
C THR A 125 -9.63 -5.11 -2.96
N LEU A 126 -8.48 -4.59 -3.40
CA LEU A 126 -7.56 -3.85 -2.52
C LEU A 126 -8.22 -2.58 -1.99
N VAL A 127 -8.87 -1.80 -2.86
CA VAL A 127 -9.60 -0.58 -2.47
C VAL A 127 -10.63 -0.87 -1.39
N TYR A 128 -11.46 -1.91 -1.57
CA TYR A 128 -12.46 -2.31 -0.58
C TYR A 128 -11.86 -2.51 0.82
N TRP A 129 -10.73 -3.22 0.91
CA TRP A 129 -10.06 -3.47 2.19
C TRP A 129 -9.37 -2.22 2.76
N LEU A 130 -8.89 -1.31 1.91
CA LEU A 130 -8.33 -0.02 2.34
C LEU A 130 -9.41 0.96 2.82
N GLU A 131 -10.59 0.96 2.20
CA GLU A 131 -11.75 1.70 2.70
C GLU A 131 -12.22 1.16 4.05
N TRP A 132 -12.29 -0.17 4.19
CA TRP A 132 -12.55 -0.82 5.48
C TRP A 132 -11.48 -0.43 6.52
N PHE A 133 -10.21 -0.39 6.15
CA PHE A 133 -9.12 0.02 7.02
C PHE A 133 -9.25 1.47 7.52
N ASN A 134 -9.73 2.38 6.66
CA ASN A 134 -9.85 3.81 6.95
C ASN A 134 -11.05 4.18 7.84
N LYS A 135 -12.11 3.35 7.86
CA LYS A 135 -13.30 3.61 8.70
C LYS A 135 -12.91 3.66 10.18
N LEU A 136 -13.22 4.76 10.85
CA LEU A 136 -13.04 4.92 12.30
C LEU A 136 -14.19 4.28 13.07
#